data_AF-A0A132A4Z3-F1
#
_entry.id   AF-A0A132A4Z3-F1
#
_cell.length_a   1.000
_cell.length_b   1.000
_cell.length_c   1.000
_cell.angle_alpha   90.00
_cell.angle_beta   90.00
_cell.angle_gamma   90.00
#
_symmetry.space_group_name_H-M   'P 1'
#
loop_
_entity.id
_entity.type
_entity.pdbx_description
1 polymer ?
#
loop_
_entity_poly.entity_id
_entity_poly.type
_entity_poly.pdbx_seq_one_letter_code
_entity_poly.pdbx_strand_id
1 'polypeptide(L)'
;METLKFYSYDFWELESDPRIKNYPLLNGGPWLAWSIIAFYVYFVKRLGPALMKDHEPFNLKRLIIVYNLTMFSVNTYFFYEMIINYRFGIEMNIFNFERMKNDDYSPKTLRICWLSYLFLLSKYFDLLETIFYVLRKKHTQISNLHVYHHSVVPILVHMFIKVAPSGGPGAMFPLLNTFIHMIYLRRFL
;
A
#
# COMPACT_ATOMS: atom_id res chain seq x y z
N MET A 1 27.02 -17.79 8.98
CA MET A 1 26.44 -16.45 9.23
C MET A 1 26.23 -15.64 7.96
N GLU A 2 27.12 -15.73 6.96
CA GLU A 2 27.01 -15.00 5.69
C GLU A 2 25.73 -15.30 4.90
N THR A 3 25.31 -16.57 4.80
CA THR A 3 24.09 -16.96 4.08
C THR A 3 22.82 -16.35 4.69
N LEU A 4 22.73 -16.29 6.02
CA LEU A 4 21.57 -15.70 6.70
C LEU A 4 21.52 -14.19 6.47
N LYS A 5 22.67 -13.50 6.56
CA LYS A 5 22.76 -12.06 6.26
C LYS A 5 22.37 -11.77 4.82
N PHE A 6 22.82 -12.61 3.88
CA PHE A 6 22.49 -12.47 2.47
C PHE A 6 20.98 -12.51 2.23
N TYR A 7 20.28 -13.56 2.66
CA TYR A 7 18.84 -13.68 2.45
C TYR A 7 18.01 -12.70 3.30
N SER A 8 18.53 -12.28 4.45
CA SER A 8 17.80 -11.36 5.33
C SER A 8 17.93 -9.90 4.94
N TYR A 9 19.04 -9.50 4.34
CA TYR A 9 19.32 -8.09 4.08
C TYR A 9 19.94 -7.85 2.71
N ASP A 10 21.08 -8.47 2.39
CA ASP A 10 21.86 -8.09 1.21
C ASP A 10 21.10 -8.35 -0.09
N PHE A 11 20.37 -9.47 -0.20
CA PHE A 11 19.50 -9.77 -1.34
C PHE A 11 18.47 -8.67 -1.60
N TRP A 12 17.83 -8.20 -0.54
CA TRP A 12 16.79 -7.18 -0.62
C TRP A 12 17.36 -5.83 -1.05
N GLU A 13 18.56 -5.48 -0.59
CA GLU A 13 19.24 -4.25 -1.01
C GLU A 13 19.77 -4.31 -2.44
N LEU A 14 20.27 -5.47 -2.87
CA LEU A 14 20.77 -5.69 -4.24
C LEU A 14 19.65 -5.59 -5.27
N GLU A 15 18.48 -6.17 -4.98
CA GLU A 15 17.33 -6.14 -5.90
C GLU A 15 16.53 -4.84 -5.85
N SER A 16 16.73 -4.03 -4.81
CA SER A 16 16.02 -2.78 -4.62
C SER A 16 16.36 -1.77 -5.71
N ASP A 17 15.34 -1.04 -6.15
CA ASP A 17 15.52 0.11 -7.00
C ASP A 17 16.29 1.21 -6.25
N PRO A 18 17.43 1.70 -6.78
CA PRO A 18 18.29 2.66 -6.11
C PRO A 18 17.60 4.01 -5.85
N ARG A 19 16.54 4.35 -6.59
CA ARG A 19 15.81 5.62 -6.49
C ARG A 19 14.94 5.71 -5.24
N ILE A 20 14.54 4.56 -4.69
CA ILE A 20 13.60 4.48 -3.54
C ILE A 20 14.14 3.65 -2.37
N LYS A 21 15.29 3.00 -2.50
CA LYS A 21 15.86 2.11 -1.46
C LYS A 21 16.01 2.76 -0.08
N ASN A 22 16.17 4.08 -0.04
CA ASN A 22 16.35 4.84 1.20
C ASN A 22 15.03 5.35 1.80
N TYR A 23 13.90 5.09 1.16
CA TYR A 23 12.61 5.51 1.69
C TYR A 23 12.24 4.69 2.93
N PRO A 24 11.50 5.28 3.89
CA PRO A 24 10.98 4.53 5.03
C PRO A 24 10.20 3.29 4.57
N LEU A 25 10.24 2.23 5.37
CA LEU A 25 9.71 0.88 5.06
C LEU A 25 10.48 0.13 3.96
N LEU A 26 11.06 0.80 2.96
CA LEU A 26 11.74 0.17 1.84
C LEU A 26 13.23 -0.09 2.08
N ASN A 27 13.82 0.48 3.14
CA ASN A 27 15.22 0.27 3.50
C ASN A 27 15.44 -1.12 4.13
N GLY A 28 16.41 -1.86 3.61
CA GLY A 28 16.78 -3.18 4.10
C GLY A 28 15.77 -4.26 3.72
N GLY A 29 15.70 -5.32 4.54
CA GLY A 29 14.75 -6.41 4.32
C GLY A 29 13.29 -6.01 4.61
N PRO A 30 12.31 -6.81 4.16
CA PRO A 30 10.88 -6.51 4.26
C PRO A 30 10.32 -6.71 5.69
N TRP A 31 11.18 -6.89 6.69
CA TRP A 31 10.83 -7.35 8.02
C TRP A 31 9.92 -6.37 8.76
N LEU A 32 10.19 -5.07 8.65
CA LEU A 32 9.35 -4.04 9.26
C LEU A 32 7.94 -4.03 8.66
N ALA A 33 7.87 -4.12 7.33
CA ALA A 33 6.62 -4.24 6.60
C ALA A 33 5.81 -5.47 7.02
N TRP A 34 6.48 -6.62 7.09
CA TRP A 34 5.83 -7.88 7.48
C TRP A 34 5.42 -7.90 8.95
N SER A 35 6.20 -7.27 9.85
CA SER A 35 5.85 -7.15 11.26
C SER A 35 4.60 -6.29 11.47
N ILE A 36 4.42 -5.23 10.68
CA ILE A 36 3.20 -4.40 10.71
C ILE A 36 1.98 -5.25 10.34
N ILE A 37 2.08 -6.06 9.27
CA ILE A 37 0.98 -6.92 8.83
C ILE A 37 0.70 -8.05 9.82
N ALA A 38 1.74 -8.68 10.36
CA ALA A 38 1.59 -9.71 11.38
C ALA A 38 0.89 -9.16 12.64
N PHE A 39 1.31 -7.97 13.09
CA PHE A 39 0.66 -7.28 14.20
C PHE A 39 -0.78 -6.92 13.87
N TYR A 40 -1.07 -6.41 12.67
CA TYR A 40 -2.42 -6.12 12.21
C TYR A 40 -3.34 -7.35 12.28
N VAL A 41 -2.90 -8.50 11.75
CA VAL A 41 -3.69 -9.75 11.79
C VAL A 41 -3.94 -10.18 13.22
N TYR A 42 -2.90 -10.16 14.07
CA TYR A 42 -3.02 -10.46 15.49
C TYR A 42 -4.01 -9.51 16.20
N PHE A 43 -3.92 -8.21 15.90
CA PHE A 43 -4.82 -7.20 16.44
C PHE A 43 -6.27 -7.47 16.05
N VAL A 44 -6.55 -7.64 14.76
CA VAL A 44 -7.93 -7.81 14.27
C VAL A 44 -8.56 -9.11 14.75
N LYS A 45 -7.79 -10.21 14.83
CA LYS A 45 -8.32 -11.54 15.15
C LYS A 45 -8.34 -11.86 16.64
N ARG A 46 -7.45 -11.25 17.44
CA ARG A 46 -7.27 -11.62 18.85
C ARG A 46 -7.30 -10.40 19.78
N LEU A 47 -6.31 -9.53 19.69
CA LEU A 47 -6.09 -8.49 20.70
C LEU A 47 -7.23 -7.46 20.72
N GLY A 48 -7.60 -6.90 19.57
CA GLY A 48 -8.65 -5.89 19.47
C GLY A 48 -10.02 -6.38 19.98
N PRO A 49 -10.53 -7.56 19.53
CA PRO A 49 -11.75 -8.13 20.08
C PRO A 49 -11.68 -8.42 21.59
N ALA A 50 -10.52 -8.87 22.10
CA ALA A 50 -10.34 -9.11 23.52
C ALA A 50 -10.38 -7.81 24.33
N LEU A 51 -9.69 -6.76 23.87
CA LEU A 51 -9.72 -5.43 24.49
C LEU A 51 -11.12 -4.80 24.44
N MET A 52 -11.89 -5.05 23.38
CA MET A 52 -13.23 -4.50 23.22
C MET A 52 -14.29 -5.32 23.97
N LYS A 53 -13.98 -6.49 24.55
CA LYS A 53 -14.98 -7.41 25.14
C LYS A 53 -15.89 -6.68 26.13
N ASP A 54 -15.28 -5.96 27.07
CA ASP A 54 -15.97 -5.29 28.18
C ASP A 54 -16.18 -3.77 27.96
N HIS A 55 -15.92 -3.28 26.73
CA HIS A 55 -16.08 -1.88 26.35
C HIS A 55 -17.26 -1.68 25.39
N GLU A 56 -17.93 -0.54 25.47
CA GLU A 56 -18.93 -0.14 24.47
C GLU A 56 -18.27 0.22 23.12
N PRO A 57 -18.98 0.10 21.98
CA PRO A 57 -18.47 0.52 20.68
C PRO A 57 -18.05 2.00 20.67
N PHE A 58 -16.82 2.29 20.23
CA PHE A 58 -16.35 3.67 20.18
C PHE A 58 -17.10 4.50 19.12
N ASN A 59 -17.42 5.76 19.43
CA ASN A 59 -17.95 6.70 18.46
C ASN A 59 -16.82 7.37 17.65
N LEU A 60 -16.39 6.69 16.59
CA LEU A 60 -15.32 7.15 15.71
C LEU A 60 -15.82 7.93 14.47
N LYS A 61 -17.06 8.44 14.47
CA LYS A 61 -17.68 9.02 13.27
C LYS A 61 -16.83 10.11 12.62
N ARG A 62 -16.35 11.09 13.40
CA ARG A 62 -15.52 12.18 12.89
C ARG A 62 -14.18 11.68 12.34
N LEU A 63 -13.54 10.76 13.06
CA LEU A 63 -12.28 10.15 12.64
C LEU A 63 -12.41 9.41 11.31
N ILE A 64 -13.48 8.64 11.14
CA ILE A 64 -13.76 7.91 9.90
C ILE A 64 -14.02 8.86 8.73
N ILE A 65 -14.74 9.96 8.95
CA ILE A 65 -14.97 10.98 7.91
C ILE A 65 -13.63 11.58 7.46
N VAL A 66 -12.78 12.00 8.41
CA VAL A 66 -11.44 12.54 8.09
C VAL A 66 -10.61 11.50 7.34
N TYR A 67 -10.59 10.26 7.82
CA TYR A 67 -9.88 9.16 7.16
C TYR A 67 -10.37 8.93 5.72
N ASN A 68 -11.68 8.83 5.50
CA ASN A 68 -12.25 8.61 4.18
C ASN A 68 -11.95 9.77 3.23
N LEU A 69 -12.02 11.02 3.72
CA LEU A 69 -11.62 12.21 2.95
C LEU A 69 -10.13 12.16 2.59
N THR A 70 -9.24 11.86 3.55
CA THR A 70 -7.81 11.74 3.30
C THR A 70 -7.52 10.66 2.27
N MET A 71 -8.09 9.47 2.41
CA MET A 71 -7.90 8.37 1.48
C MET A 71 -8.48 8.70 0.09
N PHE A 72 -9.63 9.39 0.03
CA PHE A 72 -10.20 9.84 -1.24
C PHE A 72 -9.26 10.82 -1.95
N SER A 73 -8.72 11.81 -1.22
CA SER A 73 -7.78 12.78 -1.77
C SER A 73 -6.49 12.13 -2.24
N VAL A 74 -5.91 11.21 -1.47
CA VAL A 74 -4.68 10.48 -1.84
C VAL A 74 -4.88 9.65 -3.10
N ASN A 75 -5.97 8.87 -3.18
CA ASN A 75 -6.27 8.06 -4.36
C ASN A 75 -6.55 8.93 -5.60
N THR A 76 -7.28 10.04 -5.43
CA THR A 76 -7.56 11.00 -6.51
C THR A 76 -6.28 11.64 -7.04
N TYR A 77 -5.42 12.09 -6.14
CA TYR A 77 -4.14 12.70 -6.49
C TYR A 77 -3.22 11.70 -7.21
N PHE A 78 -3.10 10.48 -6.69
CA PHE A 78 -2.31 9.43 -7.34
C PHE A 78 -2.83 9.12 -8.75
N PHE A 79 -4.15 8.91 -8.89
CA PHE A 79 -4.77 8.60 -10.17
C PHE A 79 -4.55 9.72 -11.20
N TYR A 80 -4.79 10.97 -10.80
CA TYR A 80 -4.56 12.14 -11.65
C TYR A 80 -3.10 12.24 -12.12
N GLU A 81 -2.15 12.16 -11.18
CA GLU A 81 -0.73 12.26 -11.48
C GLU A 81 -0.26 11.14 -12.39
N MET A 82 -0.71 9.90 -12.16
CA MET A 82 -0.35 8.77 -13.02
C MET A 82 -0.88 8.95 -14.44
N ILE A 83 -2.15 9.34 -14.61
CA ILE A 83 -2.74 9.58 -15.93
C ILE A 83 -1.98 10.66 -16.70
N ILE A 84 -1.64 11.79 -16.05
CA ILE A 84 -0.92 12.88 -16.70
C ILE A 84 0.52 12.47 -17.06
N ASN A 85 1.26 11.89 -16.12
CA ASN A 85 2.66 11.49 -16.36
C ASN A 85 2.76 10.42 -17.46
N TYR A 86 1.76 9.54 -17.60
CA TYR A 86 1.74 8.53 -18.66
C TYR A 86 0.97 8.95 -19.92
N ARG A 87 0.62 10.24 -20.07
CA ARG A 87 -0.16 10.77 -21.21
C ARG A 87 -1.40 9.94 -21.51
N PHE A 88 -2.26 9.79 -20.51
CA PHE A 88 -3.50 9.03 -20.59
C PHE A 88 -3.30 7.56 -20.99
N GLY A 89 -2.17 6.97 -20.57
CA GLY A 89 -1.87 5.55 -20.78
C GLY A 89 -1.03 5.25 -22.02
N ILE A 90 -0.85 6.23 -22.92
CA ILE A 90 -0.06 6.06 -24.16
C ILE A 90 1.38 5.63 -23.85
N GLU A 91 1.97 6.20 -22.79
CA GLU A 91 3.37 5.94 -22.43
C GLU A 91 3.53 4.87 -21.34
N MET A 92 2.45 4.18 -20.93
CA MET A 92 2.56 3.10 -19.93
C MET A 92 3.25 1.86 -20.47
N ASN A 93 3.22 1.66 -21.80
CA ASN A 93 3.77 0.49 -22.48
C ASN A 93 3.32 -0.84 -21.82
N ILE A 94 2.01 -1.01 -21.65
CA ILE A 94 1.40 -2.13 -20.90
C ILE A 94 1.73 -3.53 -21.43
N PHE A 95 2.23 -3.63 -22.66
CA PHE A 95 2.65 -4.89 -23.28
C PHE A 95 4.17 -5.10 -23.24
N ASN A 96 4.93 -4.14 -22.72
CA ASN A 96 6.37 -4.27 -22.52
C ASN A 96 6.66 -4.80 -21.12
N PHE A 97 7.04 -6.07 -21.01
CA PHE A 97 7.35 -6.74 -19.75
C PHE A 97 8.83 -6.62 -19.34
N GLU A 98 9.62 -5.83 -20.06
CA GLU A 98 10.99 -5.55 -19.65
C GLU A 98 11.01 -4.71 -18.37
N ARG A 99 11.91 -5.08 -17.45
CA ARG A 99 12.17 -4.27 -16.26
C ARG A 99 12.69 -2.89 -16.72
N MET A 100 12.01 -1.83 -16.28
CA MET A 100 12.48 -0.47 -16.55
C MET A 100 13.90 -0.31 -15.99
N LYS A 101 14.75 0.39 -16.74
CA LYS A 101 16.12 0.63 -16.29
C LYS A 101 16.15 1.49 -15.03
N ASN A 102 17.10 1.17 -14.16
CA ASN A 102 17.30 1.84 -12.86
C ASN A 102 18.27 3.03 -12.94
N ASP A 103 18.69 3.42 -14.14
CA ASP A 103 19.63 4.50 -14.44
C ASP A 103 18.93 5.82 -14.85
N ASP A 104 17.62 5.82 -15.05
CA ASP A 104 16.84 7.02 -15.35
C ASP A 104 16.42 7.76 -14.07
N TYR A 105 16.98 8.96 -13.90
CA TYR A 105 16.69 9.91 -12.82
C TYR A 105 15.97 11.16 -13.33
N SER A 106 15.29 11.09 -14.48
CA SER A 106 14.49 12.19 -15.00
C SER A 106 13.41 12.63 -14.00
N PRO A 107 13.00 13.91 -14.00
CA PRO A 107 11.96 14.41 -13.10
C PRO A 107 10.67 13.60 -13.14
N LYS A 108 10.29 13.14 -14.34
CA LYS A 108 9.12 12.26 -14.55
C LYS A 108 9.28 10.92 -13.83
N THR A 109 10.42 10.26 -14.00
CA THR A 109 10.67 8.94 -13.39
C THR A 109 10.77 9.02 -11.87
N LEU A 110 11.43 10.05 -11.34
CA LEU A 110 11.45 10.30 -9.89
C LEU A 110 10.06 10.62 -9.34
N ARG A 111 9.23 11.35 -10.09
CA ARG A 111 7.84 11.61 -9.73
C ARG A 111 7.03 10.32 -9.66
N ILE A 112 7.18 9.42 -10.63
CA ILE A 112 6.53 8.10 -10.63
C ILE A 112 7.00 7.26 -9.44
N CYS A 113 8.31 7.24 -9.15
CA CYS A 113 8.86 6.52 -8.00
C CYS A 113 8.25 7.03 -6.68
N TRP A 114 8.12 8.34 -6.54
CA TRP A 114 7.44 8.95 -5.39
C TRP A 114 5.96 8.57 -5.30
N LEU A 115 5.23 8.59 -6.43
CA LEU A 115 3.83 8.17 -6.48
C LEU A 115 3.68 6.71 -6.06
N SER A 116 4.54 5.82 -6.54
CA SER A 116 4.52 4.40 -6.15
C SER A 116 4.74 4.25 -4.65
N TYR A 117 5.69 4.98 -4.06
CA TYR A 117 5.85 5.01 -2.61
C TYR A 117 4.60 5.52 -1.88
N LEU A 118 3.96 6.58 -2.39
CA LEU A 118 2.68 7.07 -1.84
C LEU A 118 1.57 6.00 -1.91
N PHE A 119 1.50 5.25 -3.01
CA PHE A 119 0.57 4.13 -3.15
C PHE A 119 0.85 3.02 -2.14
N LEU A 120 2.13 2.66 -1.93
CA LEU A 120 2.52 1.71 -0.89
C LEU A 120 2.03 2.16 0.49
N LEU A 121 2.28 3.41 0.86
CA LEU A 121 1.80 3.97 2.13
C LEU A 121 0.28 3.85 2.25
N SER A 122 -0.47 4.20 1.19
CA SER A 122 -1.93 4.08 1.20
C SER A 122 -2.42 2.67 1.54
N LYS A 123 -1.71 1.62 1.09
CA LYS A 123 -2.08 0.22 1.41
C LYS A 123 -1.87 -0.12 2.88
N TYR A 124 -0.90 0.50 3.56
CA TYR A 124 -0.79 0.37 5.02
C TYR A 124 -1.85 1.18 5.76
N PHE A 125 -2.23 2.35 5.23
CA PHE A 125 -3.33 3.14 5.81
C PHE A 125 -4.69 2.42 5.68
N ASP A 126 -4.90 1.63 4.62
CA ASP A 126 -6.10 0.80 4.47
C ASP A 126 -6.33 -0.16 5.65
N LEU A 127 -5.28 -0.54 6.40
CA LEU A 127 -5.39 -1.39 7.58
C LEU A 127 -6.21 -0.73 8.71
N LEU A 128 -6.24 0.60 8.76
CA LEU A 128 -7.00 1.37 9.75
C LEU A 128 -8.50 1.14 9.62
N GLU A 129 -9.00 0.88 8.42
CA GLU A 129 -10.42 0.61 8.19
C GLU A 129 -10.90 -0.58 9.03
N THR A 130 -10.15 -1.68 8.99
CA THR A 130 -10.47 -2.88 9.78
C THR A 130 -10.29 -2.65 11.27
N ILE A 131 -9.31 -1.84 11.67
CA ILE A 131 -9.15 -1.42 13.07
C ILE A 131 -10.39 -0.65 13.54
N PHE A 132 -10.92 0.28 12.73
CA PHE A 132 -12.16 0.98 13.04
C PHE A 132 -13.36 0.05 13.14
N TYR A 133 -13.45 -1.00 12.31
CA TYR A 133 -14.50 -2.00 12.43
C TYR A 133 -14.43 -2.78 13.75
N VAL A 134 -13.23 -3.15 14.20
CA VAL A 134 -13.01 -3.82 15.49
C VAL A 134 -13.43 -2.91 16.64
N LEU A 135 -12.95 -1.66 16.65
CA LEU A 135 -13.23 -0.68 17.70
C LEU A 135 -14.72 -0.27 17.77
N ARG A 136 -15.46 -0.44 16.67
CA ARG A 136 -16.91 -0.19 16.61
C ARG A 136 -17.76 -1.47 16.79
N LYS A 137 -17.14 -2.61 17.11
CA LYS A 137 -17.79 -3.94 17.19
C LYS A 137 -18.61 -4.29 15.93
N LYS A 138 -18.16 -3.85 14.75
CA LYS A 138 -18.80 -4.13 13.45
C LYS A 138 -18.23 -5.39 12.79
N HIS A 139 -18.26 -6.51 13.51
CA HIS A 139 -17.65 -7.77 13.05
C HIS A 139 -18.24 -8.32 11.76
N THR A 140 -19.50 -7.99 11.44
CA THR A 140 -20.14 -8.37 10.16
C THR A 140 -19.46 -7.76 8.93
N GLN A 141 -18.71 -6.66 9.10
CA GLN A 141 -17.94 -6.03 8.02
C GLN A 141 -16.54 -6.65 7.88
N ILE A 142 -16.07 -7.41 8.87
CA ILE A 142 -14.74 -8.04 8.88
C ILE A 142 -14.85 -9.47 8.34
N SER A 143 -15.01 -9.60 7.03
CA SER A 143 -15.01 -10.92 6.40
C SER A 143 -13.59 -11.54 6.38
N ASN A 144 -13.50 -12.87 6.24
CA ASN A 144 -12.20 -13.52 6.08
C ASN A 144 -11.48 -13.06 4.82
N LEU A 145 -12.23 -12.82 3.74
CA LEU A 145 -11.68 -12.27 2.50
C LEU A 145 -11.10 -10.87 2.71
N HIS A 146 -11.80 -10.01 3.47
CA HIS A 146 -11.32 -8.66 3.79
C HIS A 146 -9.97 -8.71 4.52
N VAL A 147 -9.88 -9.51 5.58
CA VAL A 147 -8.63 -9.62 6.35
C VAL A 147 -7.52 -10.22 5.50
N TYR A 148 -7.80 -11.25 4.70
CA TYR A 148 -6.83 -11.86 3.78
C TYR A 148 -6.31 -10.83 2.75
N HIS A 149 -7.23 -10.13 2.07
CA HIS A 149 -6.91 -9.11 1.08
C HIS A 149 -6.03 -8.00 1.69
N HIS A 150 -6.45 -7.41 2.81
CA HIS A 150 -5.70 -6.34 3.48
C HIS A 150 -4.38 -6.81 4.09
N SER A 151 -4.14 -8.11 4.23
CA SER A 151 -2.85 -8.64 4.67
C SER A 151 -1.90 -8.88 3.50
N VAL A 152 -2.39 -9.50 2.42
CA VAL A 152 -1.57 -9.93 1.29
C VAL A 152 -1.24 -8.75 0.35
N VAL A 153 -2.19 -7.85 0.10
CA VAL A 153 -1.99 -6.73 -0.84
C VAL A 153 -0.80 -5.84 -0.45
N PRO A 154 -0.68 -5.34 0.79
CA PRO A 154 0.48 -4.51 1.17
C PRO A 154 1.81 -5.24 1.03
N ILE A 155 1.85 -6.55 1.32
CA ILE A 155 3.05 -7.38 1.18
C ILE A 155 3.49 -7.48 -0.28
N LEU A 156 2.56 -7.79 -1.19
CA LEU A 156 2.86 -7.91 -2.62
C LEU A 156 3.24 -6.56 -3.23
N VAL A 157 2.50 -5.50 -2.89
CA VAL A 157 2.77 -4.14 -3.37
C VAL A 157 4.14 -3.65 -2.87
N HIS A 158 4.51 -3.96 -1.63
CA HIS A 158 5.83 -3.65 -1.10
C HIS A 158 6.95 -4.31 -1.90
N MET A 159 6.86 -5.63 -2.09
CA MET A 159 7.87 -6.37 -2.85
C MET A 159 7.98 -5.86 -4.30
N PHE A 160 6.84 -5.60 -4.95
CA PHE A 160 6.81 -5.12 -6.32
C PHE A 160 7.44 -3.74 -6.45
N ILE A 161 7.03 -2.78 -5.60
CA ILE A 161 7.55 -1.42 -5.63
C ILE A 161 9.02 -1.39 -5.30
N LYS A 162 9.48 -2.17 -4.31
CA LYS A 162 10.91 -2.21 -3.96
C LYS A 162 11.79 -2.56 -5.15
N VAL A 163 11.35 -3.47 -6.02
CA VAL A 163 12.13 -3.94 -7.18
C VAL A 163 11.89 -3.09 -8.43
N ALA A 164 10.64 -2.70 -8.69
CA ALA A 164 10.21 -2.02 -9.90
C ALA A 164 9.12 -1.00 -9.59
N PRO A 165 9.48 0.17 -9.04
CA PRO A 165 8.51 1.22 -8.69
C PRO A 165 7.90 1.91 -9.91
N SER A 166 8.54 1.84 -11.08
CA SER A 166 8.18 2.65 -12.24
C SER A 166 7.79 1.82 -13.47
N GLY A 167 6.56 2.02 -13.92
CA GLY A 167 6.10 1.76 -15.29
C GLY A 167 5.82 0.32 -15.68
N GLY A 168 5.63 0.14 -16.99
CA GLY A 168 5.24 -1.13 -17.61
C GLY A 168 3.84 -1.60 -17.20
N PRO A 169 3.53 -2.89 -17.47
CA PRO A 169 2.27 -3.52 -17.07
C PRO A 169 2.00 -3.43 -15.56
N GLY A 170 3.04 -3.37 -14.73
CA GLY A 170 2.92 -3.26 -13.27
C GLY A 170 2.20 -1.99 -12.80
N ALA A 171 2.32 -0.88 -13.55
CA ALA A 171 1.67 0.39 -13.23
C ALA A 171 0.14 0.38 -13.45
N MET A 172 -0.40 -0.60 -14.17
CA MET A 172 -1.85 -0.74 -14.38
C MET A 172 -2.60 -1.11 -13.10
N PHE A 173 -2.04 -2.00 -12.29
CA PHE A 173 -2.66 -2.42 -11.03
C PHE A 173 -2.94 -1.25 -10.08
N PRO A 174 -1.96 -0.40 -9.71
CA PRO A 174 -2.22 0.72 -8.81
C PRO A 174 -3.14 1.77 -9.45
N LEU A 175 -3.06 1.99 -10.77
CA LEU A 175 -3.94 2.91 -11.47
C LEU A 175 -5.42 2.48 -11.37
N LEU A 176 -5.72 1.21 -11.66
CA LEU A 176 -7.09 0.70 -11.56
C LEU A 176 -7.56 0.61 -10.10
N ASN A 177 -6.68 0.20 -9.18
CA ASN A 177 -7.00 0.13 -7.76
C ASN A 177 -7.42 1.51 -7.24
N THR A 178 -6.60 2.54 -7.46
CA THR A 178 -6.91 3.90 -7.00
C THR A 178 -8.18 4.46 -7.62
N PHE A 179 -8.46 4.18 -8.90
CA PHE A 179 -9.73 4.55 -9.54
C PHE A 179 -10.96 3.94 -8.84
N ILE A 180 -10.92 2.64 -8.55
CA ILE A 180 -12.01 1.96 -7.84
C ILE A 180 -12.16 2.54 -6.43
N HIS A 181 -11.05 2.80 -5.74
CA HIS A 181 -11.09 3.43 -4.40
C HIS A 181 -11.66 4.84 -4.43
N MET A 182 -11.42 5.65 -5.48
CA MET A 182 -12.06 6.96 -5.63
C MET A 182 -13.59 6.82 -5.71
N ILE A 183 -14.10 5.89 -6.53
CA ILE A 183 -15.54 5.65 -6.68
C ILE A 183 -16.14 5.15 -5.35
N TYR A 184 -15.46 4.20 -4.71
CA TYR A 184 -15.91 3.63 -3.44
C TYR A 184 -15.96 4.67 -2.33
N LEU A 185 -14.88 5.44 -2.13
CA LEU A 185 -14.77 6.41 -1.05
C LEU A 185 -15.69 7.61 -1.23
N ARG A 186 -15.99 8.00 -2.48
CA ARG A 186 -16.98 9.04 -2.80
C ARG A 186 -18.35 8.75 -2.17
N ARG A 187 -18.74 7.48 -2.00
CA ARG A 187 -20.02 7.10 -1.35
C ARG A 187 -20.09 7.49 0.14
N PHE A 188 -18.95 7.75 0.77
CA PHE A 188 -18.84 8.07 2.19
C PHE A 188 -18.57 9.55 2.48
N LEU A 189 -18.57 10.39 1.44
CA LEU A 189 -18.48 11.85 1.49
C LEU A 189 -19.88 12.46 1.35
#